data_AF-A0A4R4YZR2-F1
#
_entry.id   AF-A0A4R4YZR2-F1
#
_cell.length_a   1.000
_cell.length_b   1.000
_cell.length_c   1.000
_cell.angle_alpha   90.00
_cell.angle_beta   90.00
_cell.angle_gamma   90.00
#
_symmetry.space_group_name_H-M   'P 1'
#
loop_
_entity.id
_entity.type
_entity.pdbx_description
1 polymer ?
#
loop_
_entity_poly.entity_id
_entity_poly.type
_entity_poly.pdbx_seq_one_letter_code
_entity_poly.pdbx_strand_id
1 'polypeptide(L)'
;MQSTATGVNLAGNRTPRFEGWNLAPLAGMPQIGLRFVGRLNAIADTWRDSTGILGNVLRDDSDKIIKSAANYRAANLDSGKP
;
A
#
# COMPACT_ATOMS: atom_id res chain seq x y z
N MET A 1 6.47 -1.23 12.90
CA MET A 1 5.31 -1.39 11.98
C MET A 1 5.03 -0.15 11.14
N GLN A 2 5.21 1.08 11.66
CA GLN A 2 5.12 2.31 10.85
C GLN A 2 6.03 2.32 9.61
N SER A 3 7.27 1.81 9.74
CA SER A 3 8.19 1.62 8.61
C SER A 3 7.63 0.65 7.54
N THR A 4 6.98 -0.43 7.96
CA THR A 4 6.33 -1.41 7.07
C THR A 4 5.16 -0.79 6.33
N ALA A 5 4.27 -0.08 7.01
CA ALA A 5 3.14 0.64 6.39
C ALA A 5 3.62 1.68 5.36
N THR A 6 4.68 2.44 5.71
CA THR A 6 5.31 3.37 4.77
C THR A 6 5.91 2.65 3.57
N GLY A 7 6.58 1.52 3.76
CA GLY A 7 7.16 0.71 2.67
C GLY A 7 6.11 0.17 1.70
N VAL A 8 4.98 -0.32 2.22
CA VAL A 8 3.85 -0.81 1.42
C VAL A 8 3.24 0.34 0.59
N ASN A 9 3.01 1.50 1.20
CA ASN A 9 2.54 2.68 0.47
C ASN A 9 3.54 3.16 -0.59
N LEU A 10 4.85 3.06 -0.30
CA LEU A 10 5.89 3.41 -1.26
C LEU A 10 5.89 2.44 -2.47
N ALA A 11 5.66 1.16 -2.23
CA ALA A 11 5.51 0.15 -3.29
C ALA A 11 4.30 0.45 -4.18
N GLY A 12 3.15 0.80 -3.57
CA GLY A 12 1.96 1.27 -4.27
C GLY A 12 2.24 2.46 -5.18
N ASN A 13 2.86 3.51 -4.63
CA ASN A 13 3.20 4.73 -5.36
C ASN A 13 4.21 4.52 -6.50
N ARG A 14 5.04 3.48 -6.42
CA ARG A 14 6.00 3.10 -7.46
C ARG A 14 5.42 2.15 -8.50
N THR A 15 4.14 1.77 -8.39
CA THR A 15 3.51 0.88 -9.35
C THR A 15 3.53 1.54 -10.73
N PRO A 16 4.12 0.91 -11.76
CA PRO A 16 4.31 1.54 -13.06
C PRO A 16 2.96 1.75 -13.76
N ARG A 17 2.80 2.93 -14.35
CA ARG A 17 1.71 3.24 -15.29
C ARG A 17 2.27 3.35 -16.70
N PHE A 18 1.59 2.72 -17.64
CA PHE A 18 2.02 2.64 -19.03
C PHE A 18 1.60 3.87 -19.86
N GLU A 19 0.78 4.78 -19.29
CA GLU A 19 0.38 6.05 -19.93
C GLU A 19 1.56 7.03 -20.19
N GLY A 20 2.70 6.84 -19.52
CA GLY A 20 3.89 7.69 -19.69
C GLY A 20 5.04 7.03 -20.45
N TRP A 21 4.87 5.79 -20.93
CA TRP A 21 5.91 5.15 -21.73
C TRP A 21 5.92 5.79 -23.10
N ASN A 22 7.12 6.01 -23.67
CA ASN A 22 7.21 6.40 -25.07
C ASN A 22 6.48 5.33 -25.89
N LEU A 23 5.30 5.69 -26.43
CA LEU A 23 4.48 4.81 -27.26
C LEU A 23 4.98 4.78 -28.71
N ALA A 24 6.08 5.47 -29.04
CA ALA A 24 6.72 5.38 -30.35
C ALA A 24 6.97 3.94 -30.86
N PRO A 25 7.43 2.95 -30.04
CA PRO A 25 7.52 1.55 -30.47
C PRO A 25 6.16 0.85 -30.66
N LEU A 26 5.04 1.48 -30.29
CA LEU A 26 3.67 1.02 -30.55
C LEU A 26 3.03 1.74 -31.75
N ALA A 27 3.73 2.66 -32.42
CA ALA A 27 3.28 3.27 -33.66
C ALA A 27 3.18 2.18 -34.76
N GLY A 28 1.95 1.75 -35.06
CA GLY A 28 1.66 0.66 -35.99
C GLY A 28 1.09 -0.61 -35.36
N MET A 29 0.98 -0.69 -34.02
CA MET A 29 0.31 -1.81 -33.36
C MET A 29 -1.21 -1.71 -33.46
N PRO A 30 -1.93 -2.83 -33.71
CA PRO A 30 -3.39 -2.85 -33.77
C PRO A 30 -4.03 -2.30 -32.48
N GLN A 31 -5.25 -1.77 -32.57
CA GLN A 31 -6.08 -1.30 -31.44
C GLN A 31 -6.15 -2.26 -30.23
N ILE A 32 -5.89 -3.55 -30.47
CA ILE A 32 -5.77 -4.58 -29.42
C ILE A 32 -4.61 -4.31 -28.44
N GLY A 33 -3.51 -3.72 -28.90
CA GLY A 33 -2.37 -3.34 -28.05
C GLY A 33 -2.75 -2.24 -27.05
N LEU A 34 -3.58 -1.27 -27.46
CA LEU A 34 -4.10 -0.22 -26.58
C LEU A 34 -5.04 -0.79 -25.50
N ARG A 35 -5.90 -1.76 -25.85
CA ARG A 35 -6.73 -2.48 -24.86
C ARG A 35 -5.87 -3.24 -23.85
N PHE A 36 -4.75 -3.82 -24.28
CA PHE A 36 -3.84 -4.54 -23.39
C PHE A 36 -3.15 -3.58 -22.41
N VAL A 37 -2.69 -2.41 -22.88
CA VAL A 37 -2.14 -1.34 -22.03
C VAL A 37 -3.18 -0.86 -21.01
N GLY A 38 -4.43 -0.64 -21.42
CA GLY A 38 -5.52 -0.28 -20.51
C GLY A 38 -5.78 -1.33 -19.43
N ARG A 39 -5.73 -2.63 -19.78
CA ARG A 39 -5.86 -3.73 -18.81
C ARG A 39 -4.70 -3.76 -17.82
N LEU A 40 -3.47 -3.56 -18.30
CA LEU A 40 -2.29 -3.51 -17.42
C LEU A 40 -2.36 -2.32 -16.45
N ASN A 41 -2.81 -1.16 -16.92
CA ASN A 41 -3.04 -0.01 -16.04
C ASN A 41 -4.12 -0.29 -14.99
N ALA A 42 -5.23 -0.97 -15.36
CA ALA A 42 -6.26 -1.35 -14.39
C ALA A 42 -5.75 -2.35 -13.33
N ILE A 43 -4.90 -3.29 -13.72
CA ILE A 43 -4.23 -4.21 -12.78
C ILE A 43 -3.30 -3.41 -11.87
N ALA A 44 -2.51 -2.48 -12.41
CA ALA A 44 -1.63 -1.61 -11.65
C ALA A 44 -2.40 -0.76 -10.63
N ASP A 45 -3.53 -0.18 -11.02
CA ASP A 45 -4.41 0.59 -10.13
C ASP A 45 -4.98 -0.29 -9.01
N THR A 46 -5.43 -1.51 -9.33
CA THR A 46 -5.88 -2.49 -8.32
C THR A 46 -4.77 -2.83 -7.31
N TRP A 47 -3.54 -2.98 -7.80
CA TRP A 47 -2.37 -3.25 -6.96
C TRP A 47 -2.09 -2.07 -6.01
N ARG A 48 -2.09 -0.85 -6.56
CA ARG A 48 -1.91 0.38 -5.77
C ARG A 48 -2.98 0.51 -4.69
N ASP A 49 -4.24 0.31 -5.03
CA ASP A 49 -5.35 0.43 -4.08
C ASP A 49 -5.24 -0.61 -2.96
N SER A 50 -4.88 -1.86 -3.31
CA SER A 50 -4.62 -2.93 -2.34
C SER A 50 -3.47 -2.59 -1.40
N THR A 51 -2.38 -2.01 -1.91
CA THR A 51 -1.27 -1.56 -1.04
C THR A 51 -1.69 -0.42 -0.12
N GLY A 52 -2.55 0.51 -0.57
CA GLY A 52 -3.08 1.57 0.28
C GLY A 52 -3.91 1.03 1.43
N ILE A 53 -4.80 0.06 1.15
CA ILE A 53 -5.60 -0.63 2.18
C ILE A 53 -4.67 -1.34 3.18
N LEU A 54 -3.70 -2.11 2.70
CA LEU A 54 -2.76 -2.83 3.57
C LEU A 54 -1.92 -1.86 4.42
N GLY A 55 -1.46 -0.75 3.84
CA GLY A 55 -0.75 0.30 4.56
C GLY A 55 -1.59 0.91 5.68
N ASN A 56 -2.87 1.18 5.42
CA ASN A 56 -3.81 1.70 6.43
C ASN A 56 -4.07 0.70 7.55
N VAL A 57 -4.36 -0.57 7.21
CA VAL A 57 -4.56 -1.63 8.22
C VAL A 57 -3.33 -1.77 9.11
N LEU A 58 -2.13 -1.82 8.52
CA LEU A 58 -0.89 -1.90 9.28
C LEU A 58 -0.71 -0.70 10.21
N ARG A 59 -1.13 0.49 9.80
CA ARG A 59 -1.03 1.71 10.61
C ARG A 59 -2.02 1.68 11.78
N ASP A 60 -3.30 1.41 11.49
CA ASP A 60 -4.38 1.44 12.47
C ASP A 60 -4.21 0.34 13.53
N ASP A 61 -3.82 -0.87 13.12
CA ASP A 61 -3.62 -1.96 14.05
C ASP A 61 -2.35 -1.77 14.88
N SER A 62 -1.31 -1.14 14.32
CA SER A 62 -0.14 -0.74 15.11
C SER A 62 -0.52 0.20 16.25
N ASP A 63 -1.33 1.21 15.95
CA ASP A 63 -1.76 2.20 16.94
C ASP A 63 -2.60 1.54 18.04
N LYS A 64 -3.47 0.59 17.69
CA LYS A 64 -4.24 -0.19 18.68
C LYS A 64 -3.33 -1.05 19.57
N ILE A 65 -2.34 -1.73 18.99
CA ILE A 65 -1.38 -2.56 19.75
C ILE A 65 -0.55 -1.69 20.69
N ILE A 66 -0.09 -0.52 20.24
CA ILE A 66 0.68 0.41 21.08
C ILE A 66 -0.18 0.90 22.25
N LYS A 67 -1.44 1.28 21.99
CA LYS A 67 -2.38 1.71 23.03
C LYS A 67 -2.71 0.59 24.02
N SER A 68 -2.94 -0.63 23.53
CA SER A 68 -3.22 -1.77 24.42
C SER A 68 -2.01 -2.09 25.31
N ALA A 69 -0.80 -2.10 24.75
CA ALA A 69 0.43 -2.29 25.51
C ALA A 69 0.64 -1.18 26.56
N ALA A 70 0.36 0.07 26.21
CA ALA A 70 0.41 1.19 27.16
C ALA A 70 -0.62 1.01 28.30
N ASN A 71 -1.84 0.59 27.99
CA ASN A 71 -2.88 0.32 28.98
C ASN A 71 -2.48 -0.83 29.92
N TYR A 72 -1.96 -1.95 29.40
CA TYR A 72 -1.46 -3.04 30.23
C TYR A 72 -0.30 -2.61 31.13
N ARG A 73 0.62 -1.80 30.59
CA ARG A 73 1.72 -1.24 31.39
C ARG A 73 1.21 -0.33 32.50
N ALA A 74 0.26 0.55 32.21
CA ALA A 74 -0.37 1.43 33.19
C ALA A 74 -1.09 0.60 34.27
N ALA A 75 -1.87 -0.40 33.88
CA ALA A 75 -2.56 -1.30 34.81
C ALA A 75 -1.59 -2.09 35.71
N ASN A 76 -0.44 -2.55 35.18
CA ASN A 76 0.59 -3.19 35.98
C ASN A 76 1.25 -2.23 36.98
N LEU A 77 1.51 -0.98 36.58
CA LEU A 77 2.10 0.03 37.48
C LEU A 77 1.12 0.47 38.57
N ASP A 78 -0.16 0.60 38.24
CA ASP A 78 -1.22 1.05 39.15
C ASP A 78 -1.68 -0.05 40.12
N SER A 79 -1.50 -1.33 39.75
CA SER A 79 -1.82 -2.48 40.61
C SER A 79 -0.78 -2.77 41.71
N GLY A 80 0.26 -1.95 41.84
CA GLY A 80 1.18 -1.96 42.99
C GLY A 80 1.99 -3.24 43.18
N LYS A 81 2.06 -4.12 42.19
CA LYS A 81 2.98 -5.27 42.19
C LYS A 81 4.31 -4.87 41.53
N PRO A 82 5.46 -5.15 42.18
CA PRO A 82 6.78 -4.80 41.66
C PRO A 82 7.07 -5.48 40.31
#